data_AF-A0A9E1WPC0-F1
#
_entry.id   AF-A0A9E1WPC0-F1
#
_cell.length_a   1.000
_cell.length_b   1.000
_cell.length_c   1.000
_cell.angle_alpha   90.00
_cell.angle_beta   90.00
_cell.angle_gamma   90.00
#
_symmetry.space_group_name_H-M   'P 1'
#
loop_
_entity.id
_entity.type
_entity.pdbx_description
1 polymer ?
#
loop_
_entity_poly.entity_id
_entity_poly.type
_entity_poly.pdbx_seq_one_letter_code
_entity_poly.pdbx_strand_id
1 'polypeptide(L)'
;MNTQGKCDILIKGGVVIDGTGAPGKAADVAISGKTISALGDLSGWTAREEIDASGKAVAPGFIDAHTHDDLALIEQPELRYKVCQGVTTVVVGNCGLSPAPMGPRQEDIAPFTIFRSGANGGAGGASADEGPRYPTFAAYLDGLKQAQPWVHVVTLVGHLTCRAAVMDDLFRPANGDEISAMQAHVEEAMSAGADGFSTGLAYPPGLPAPTDEVIALAQVAGRHGGIYCTHMRDEGLGLLDSIDETLEIGRKGKLPIVISHHKCSGKVAWGMSKQSLARIDEGAKSHDVHFDLYPYTASSTGLMIDWVSEAERVMIAGSEPVPEAAGRDLAELAAEWGCSLAEAVERLHPARAIYFKMDDADLERIMAHPKCMIGSDGL
;
A
#
# COMPACT_ATOMS: atom_id res chain seq x y z
N MET A 1 -2.02 -45.66 4.74
CA MET A 1 -1.37 -46.04 6.01
C MET A 1 -1.58 -44.86 6.95
N ASN A 2 -2.35 -45.02 8.03
CA ASN A 2 -2.49 -43.96 9.04
C ASN A 2 -1.13 -43.75 9.71
N THR A 3 -0.48 -42.63 9.41
CA THR A 3 0.74 -42.23 10.12
C THR A 3 0.32 -41.65 11.46
N GLN A 4 0.82 -42.27 12.53
CA GLN A 4 0.63 -41.76 13.89
C GLN A 4 1.57 -40.56 14.09
N GLY A 5 1.06 -39.42 14.55
CA GLY A 5 1.83 -38.19 14.66
C GLY A 5 1.42 -37.29 15.83
N LYS A 6 2.28 -36.34 16.19
CA LYS A 6 2.02 -35.32 17.21
C LYS A 6 2.29 -33.93 16.65
N CYS A 7 1.44 -32.97 16.99
CA CYS A 7 1.58 -31.58 16.59
C CYS A 7 1.06 -30.63 17.69
N ASP A 8 1.30 -29.34 17.52
CA ASP A 8 0.82 -28.33 18.46
C ASP A 8 -0.64 -27.97 18.17
N ILE A 9 -0.95 -27.64 16.92
CA ILE A 9 -2.31 -27.31 16.46
C ILE A 9 -2.68 -28.25 15.31
N LEU A 10 -3.89 -28.79 15.35
CA LEU A 10 -4.47 -29.59 14.28
C LEU A 10 -5.82 -28.99 13.84
N ILE A 11 -5.88 -28.53 12.59
CA ILE A 11 -7.10 -28.01 11.97
C ILE A 11 -7.75 -29.15 11.18
N LYS A 12 -8.99 -29.51 11.53
CA LYS A 12 -9.64 -30.75 11.07
C LYS A 12 -10.89 -30.52 10.24
N GLY A 13 -11.13 -31.40 9.27
CA GLY A 13 -12.40 -31.48 8.54
C GLY A 13 -12.67 -30.33 7.56
N GLY A 14 -11.66 -29.49 7.30
CA GLY A 14 -11.77 -28.37 6.38
C GLY A 14 -11.51 -28.74 4.91
N VAL A 15 -11.79 -27.79 4.03
CA VAL A 15 -11.34 -27.82 2.63
C VAL A 15 -10.10 -26.93 2.50
N VAL A 16 -8.95 -27.54 2.27
CA VAL A 16 -7.68 -26.82 2.10
C VAL A 16 -7.62 -26.21 0.69
N ILE A 17 -7.45 -24.89 0.64
CA ILE A 17 -7.14 -24.11 -0.56
C ILE A 17 -5.71 -23.61 -0.38
N ASP A 18 -4.75 -24.27 -1.01
CA ASP A 18 -3.31 -24.11 -0.72
C ASP A 18 -2.64 -22.90 -1.39
N GLY A 19 -3.40 -22.08 -2.11
CA GLY A 19 -2.89 -20.90 -2.83
C GLY A 19 -2.23 -21.19 -4.18
N THR A 20 -2.15 -22.46 -4.62
CA THR A 20 -1.53 -22.82 -5.91
C THR A 20 -2.42 -22.58 -7.14
N GLY A 21 -3.67 -22.17 -6.92
CA GLY A 21 -4.72 -22.07 -7.95
C GLY A 21 -5.44 -23.39 -8.24
N ALA A 22 -5.03 -24.50 -7.61
CA ALA A 22 -5.75 -25.77 -7.71
C ALA A 22 -7.10 -25.74 -6.95
N PRO A 23 -8.10 -26.55 -7.37
CA PRO A 23 -9.32 -26.73 -6.60
C PRO A 23 -9.04 -27.22 -5.17
N GLY A 24 -9.79 -26.70 -4.20
CA GLY A 24 -9.65 -27.09 -2.80
C GLY A 24 -9.88 -28.58 -2.56
N LYS A 25 -9.20 -29.13 -1.55
CA LYS A 25 -9.24 -30.56 -1.21
C LYS A 25 -9.58 -30.77 0.26
N ALA A 26 -10.39 -31.77 0.56
CA ALA A 26 -10.63 -32.19 1.94
C ALA A 26 -9.32 -32.70 2.55
N ALA A 27 -8.83 -32.04 3.59
CA ALA A 27 -7.61 -32.38 4.29
C ALA A 27 -7.57 -31.69 5.65
N ASP A 28 -6.89 -32.33 6.59
CA ASP A 28 -6.50 -31.75 7.86
C ASP A 28 -5.11 -31.07 7.71
N VAL A 29 -4.84 -30.09 8.56
CA VAL A 29 -3.57 -29.35 8.61
C VAL A 29 -2.95 -29.47 10.00
N ALA A 30 -1.75 -30.03 10.09
CA ALA A 30 -0.97 -30.07 11.33
C ALA A 30 0.08 -28.97 11.35
N ILE A 31 0.20 -28.27 12.48
CA ILE A 31 1.17 -27.20 12.72
C ILE A 31 2.03 -27.60 13.92
N SER A 32 3.36 -27.52 13.75
CA SER A 32 4.33 -27.75 14.80
C SER A 32 5.30 -26.57 14.87
N GLY A 33 5.31 -25.86 16.01
CA GLY A 33 6.03 -24.60 16.16
C GLY A 33 5.58 -23.55 15.13
N LYS A 34 6.46 -23.21 14.20
CA LYS A 34 6.24 -22.17 13.17
C LYS A 34 6.00 -22.73 11.77
N THR A 35 5.86 -24.04 11.62
CA THR A 35 5.75 -24.67 10.29
C THR A 35 4.54 -25.59 10.20
N ILE A 36 4.00 -25.70 8.99
CA ILE A 36 3.05 -26.75 8.63
C ILE A 36 3.82 -28.06 8.56
N SER A 37 3.49 -29.01 9.44
CA SER A 37 4.24 -30.26 9.59
C SER A 37 3.62 -31.43 8.82
N ALA A 38 2.31 -31.39 8.55
CA ALA A 38 1.64 -32.36 7.67
C ALA A 38 0.32 -31.81 7.10
N LEU A 39 -0.09 -32.39 5.97
CA LEU A 39 -1.36 -32.14 5.28
C LEU A 39 -1.95 -33.48 4.82
N GLY A 40 -3.25 -33.70 5.01
CA GLY A 40 -3.95 -34.90 4.51
C GLY A 40 -4.94 -35.51 5.50
N ASP A 41 -5.11 -36.83 5.49
CA ASP A 41 -5.85 -37.55 6.53
C ASP A 41 -4.96 -37.69 7.78
N LEU A 42 -5.29 -36.94 8.82
CA LEU A 42 -4.55 -36.91 10.08
C LEU A 42 -5.36 -37.52 11.22
N SER A 43 -6.28 -38.43 10.92
CA SER A 43 -7.12 -39.13 11.93
C SER A 43 -6.31 -39.88 13.01
N GLY A 44 -5.07 -40.29 12.69
CA GLY A 44 -4.13 -40.93 13.62
C GLY A 44 -3.25 -39.96 14.44
N TRP A 45 -3.43 -38.64 14.28
CA TRP A 45 -2.61 -37.63 14.95
C TRP A 45 -3.25 -37.18 16.26
N THR A 46 -2.40 -36.79 17.20
CA THR A 46 -2.81 -36.11 18.45
C THR A 46 -2.24 -34.71 18.49
N ALA A 47 -3.03 -33.72 18.87
CA ALA A 47 -2.59 -32.33 18.99
C ALA A 47 -2.75 -31.79 20.41
N ARG A 48 -2.01 -30.73 20.74
CA ARG A 48 -2.26 -29.97 21.98
C ARG A 48 -3.56 -29.18 21.86
N GLU A 49 -3.85 -28.66 20.68
CA GLU A 49 -5.06 -27.92 20.34
C GLU A 49 -5.67 -28.47 19.04
N GLU A 50 -6.97 -28.73 19.05
CA GLU A 50 -7.72 -29.14 17.85
C GLU A 50 -8.74 -28.06 17.47
N ILE A 51 -8.76 -27.69 16.20
CA ILE A 51 -9.69 -26.70 15.63
C ILE A 51 -10.60 -27.43 14.63
N ASP A 52 -11.92 -27.38 14.84
CA ASP A 52 -12.90 -27.91 13.89
C ASP A 52 -13.19 -26.91 12.77
N ALA A 53 -12.73 -27.23 11.56
CA ALA A 53 -12.95 -26.47 10.34
C ALA A 53 -14.02 -27.10 9.44
N SER A 54 -14.88 -27.95 9.97
CA SER A 54 -15.99 -28.56 9.22
C SER A 54 -16.85 -27.49 8.54
N GLY A 55 -17.06 -27.65 7.23
CA GLY A 55 -17.81 -26.69 6.41
C GLY A 55 -17.10 -25.35 6.15
N LYS A 56 -15.79 -25.26 6.46
CA LYS A 56 -14.97 -24.07 6.25
C LYS A 56 -13.82 -24.35 5.29
N ALA A 57 -13.30 -23.28 4.69
CA ALA A 57 -12.04 -23.32 3.98
C ALA A 57 -10.87 -23.11 4.97
N VAL A 58 -9.74 -23.74 4.67
CA VAL A 58 -8.46 -23.50 5.32
C VAL A 58 -7.49 -23.04 4.24
N ALA A 59 -6.95 -21.84 4.36
CA ALA A 59 -6.08 -21.22 3.36
C ALA A 59 -4.82 -20.66 4.01
N PRO A 60 -3.76 -20.37 3.23
CA PRO A 60 -2.71 -19.46 3.67
C PRO A 60 -3.31 -18.15 4.19
N GLY A 61 -2.68 -17.57 5.21
CA GLY A 61 -3.04 -16.23 5.66
C GLY A 61 -2.86 -15.22 4.52
N PHE A 62 -3.74 -14.23 4.45
CA PHE A 62 -3.71 -13.27 3.34
C PHE A 62 -2.50 -12.35 3.47
N ILE A 63 -1.87 -12.07 2.33
CA ILE A 63 -0.83 -11.06 2.19
C ILE A 63 -1.50 -9.83 1.62
N ASP A 64 -1.56 -8.77 2.41
CA ASP A 64 -2.09 -7.48 1.98
C ASP A 64 -0.99 -6.72 1.22
N ALA A 65 -1.13 -6.68 -0.11
CA ALA A 65 -0.10 -6.18 -1.01
C ALA A 65 0.11 -4.67 -0.93
N HIS A 66 -0.83 -3.93 -0.34
CA HIS A 66 -0.81 -2.48 -0.34
C HIS A 66 -1.41 -1.88 0.93
N THR A 67 -0.55 -1.43 1.83
CA THR A 67 -0.99 -0.76 3.06
C THR A 67 -0.16 0.47 3.38
N HIS A 68 -0.74 1.28 4.26
CA HIS A 68 -0.13 2.44 4.89
C HIS A 68 -0.09 2.28 6.42
N ASP A 69 0.17 1.05 6.90
CA ASP A 69 0.20 0.69 8.33
C ASP A 69 1.53 1.00 9.01
N ASP A 70 2.42 1.77 8.37
CA ASP A 70 3.83 1.87 8.71
C ASP A 70 4.11 2.20 10.19
N LEU A 71 3.36 3.17 10.73
CA LEU A 71 3.42 3.58 12.14
C LEU A 71 2.41 2.82 13.01
N ALA A 72 1.26 2.43 12.44
CA ALA A 72 0.25 1.63 13.13
C ALA A 72 0.81 0.28 13.61
N LEU A 73 1.75 -0.31 12.87
CA LEU A 73 2.51 -1.51 13.28
C LEU A 73 3.24 -1.35 14.62
N ILE A 74 3.56 -0.12 15.02
CA ILE A 74 4.33 0.21 16.21
C ILE A 74 3.41 0.70 17.33
N GLU A 75 2.45 1.54 16.99
CA GLU A 75 1.54 2.18 17.96
C GLU A 75 0.34 1.29 18.31
N GLN A 76 -0.09 0.43 17.38
CA GLN A 76 -1.22 -0.49 17.51
C GLN A 76 -0.84 -1.87 16.92
N PRO A 77 0.17 -2.56 17.50
CA PRO A 77 0.77 -3.77 16.92
C PRO A 77 -0.22 -4.92 16.72
N GLU A 78 -1.40 -4.89 17.35
CA GLU A 78 -2.45 -5.87 17.13
C GLU A 78 -3.09 -5.79 15.75
N LEU A 79 -3.08 -4.61 15.10
CA LEU A 79 -3.67 -4.34 13.79
C LEU A 79 -5.01 -5.08 13.55
N ARG A 80 -5.94 -4.95 14.50
CA ARG A 80 -7.17 -5.76 14.52
C ARG A 80 -7.96 -5.66 13.23
N TYR A 81 -7.95 -4.49 12.59
CA TYR A 81 -8.62 -4.28 11.32
C TYR A 81 -8.05 -5.16 10.19
N LYS A 82 -6.76 -5.55 10.24
CA LYS A 82 -6.15 -6.53 9.32
C LYS A 82 -6.42 -7.97 9.75
N VAL A 83 -6.14 -8.29 11.01
CA VAL A 83 -6.26 -9.67 11.52
C VAL A 83 -7.71 -10.18 11.42
N CYS A 84 -8.71 -9.34 11.68
CA CYS A 84 -10.12 -9.71 11.55
C CYS A 84 -10.55 -10.01 10.10
N GLN A 85 -9.75 -9.62 9.10
CA GLN A 85 -9.96 -9.94 7.69
C GLN A 85 -9.20 -11.21 7.25
N GLY A 86 -8.36 -11.80 8.12
CA GLY A 86 -7.51 -12.95 7.80
C GLY A 86 -6.13 -12.57 7.24
N VAL A 87 -5.75 -11.30 7.30
CA VAL A 87 -4.41 -10.83 6.90
C VAL A 87 -3.36 -11.27 7.92
N THR A 88 -2.28 -11.87 7.44
CA THR A 88 -1.14 -12.31 8.26
C THR A 88 0.17 -11.62 7.87
N THR A 89 0.21 -10.96 6.71
CA THR A 89 1.38 -10.20 6.23
C THR A 89 0.91 -8.90 5.59
N VAL A 90 1.59 -7.80 5.87
CA VAL A 90 1.34 -6.50 5.23
C VAL A 90 2.58 -6.01 4.50
N VAL A 91 2.38 -5.34 3.37
CA VAL A 91 3.40 -4.58 2.66
C VAL A 91 3.20 -3.10 2.96
N VAL A 92 4.17 -2.49 3.63
CA VAL A 92 4.16 -1.06 4.01
C VAL A 92 5.22 -0.28 3.23
N GLY A 93 5.25 1.04 3.39
CA GLY A 93 6.17 1.90 2.68
C GLY A 93 5.69 2.24 1.26
N ASN A 94 4.39 2.16 1.01
CA ASN A 94 3.80 2.31 -0.33
C ASN A 94 3.68 3.77 -0.79
N CYS A 95 3.41 3.95 -2.09
CA CYS A 95 3.14 5.25 -2.70
C CYS A 95 4.22 6.32 -2.46
N GLY A 96 5.48 5.91 -2.31
CA GLY A 96 6.61 6.79 -2.07
C GLY A 96 6.73 7.27 -0.61
N LEU A 97 5.97 6.69 0.31
CA LEU A 97 5.85 7.15 1.69
C LEU A 97 6.30 6.05 2.64
N SER A 98 7.27 6.36 3.49
CA SER A 98 7.77 5.48 4.54
C SER A 98 8.19 6.31 5.77
N PRO A 99 8.19 5.75 7.01
CA PRO A 99 8.56 6.48 8.22
C PRO A 99 10.02 6.95 8.26
N ALA A 100 10.88 6.30 7.47
CA ALA A 100 12.30 6.56 7.38
C ALA A 100 12.77 6.62 5.92
N PRO A 101 13.82 7.39 5.62
CA PRO A 101 14.54 8.29 6.53
C PRO A 101 13.74 9.56 6.87
N MET A 102 13.71 9.95 8.14
CA MET A 102 13.20 11.27 8.52
C MET A 102 14.18 12.36 8.12
N GLY A 103 13.69 13.44 7.54
CA GLY A 103 14.45 14.67 7.39
C GLY A 103 13.58 15.94 7.41
N PRO A 104 14.17 17.09 7.07
CA PRO A 104 13.67 18.39 7.49
C PRO A 104 12.30 18.77 6.90
N ARG A 105 11.90 18.16 5.77
CA ARG A 105 10.65 18.45 5.07
C ARG A 105 9.64 17.32 5.12
N GLN A 106 9.77 16.37 6.05
CA GLN A 106 8.86 15.23 6.12
C GLN A 106 7.40 15.67 6.35
N GLU A 107 7.18 16.75 7.10
CA GLU A 107 5.85 17.34 7.36
C GLU A 107 5.29 18.10 6.14
N ASP A 108 6.12 18.41 5.12
CA ASP A 108 5.69 19.09 3.89
C ASP A 108 5.04 18.11 2.88
N ILE A 109 5.17 16.80 3.12
CA ILE A 109 4.51 15.78 2.32
C ILE A 109 3.07 15.65 2.82
N ALA A 110 2.11 16.27 2.13
CA ALA A 110 0.71 16.28 2.55
C ALA A 110 0.09 14.88 2.80
N PRO A 111 0.39 13.83 2.01
CA PRO A 111 0.00 12.47 2.39
C PRO A 111 0.66 11.98 3.68
N PHE A 112 1.90 12.37 3.98
CA PHE A 112 2.61 11.92 5.18
C PHE A 112 1.96 12.42 6.49
N THR A 113 1.43 13.64 6.51
CA THR A 113 0.67 14.15 7.67
C THR A 113 -0.66 13.42 7.86
N ILE A 114 -1.21 12.87 6.77
CA ILE A 114 -2.43 12.05 6.77
C ILE A 114 -2.17 10.63 7.29
N PHE A 115 -0.99 10.08 7.01
CA PHE A 115 -0.57 8.73 7.41
C PHE A 115 0.00 8.63 8.83
N ARG A 116 0.18 9.77 9.50
CA ARG A 116 0.57 9.79 10.91
C ARG A 116 -0.65 9.52 11.77
N SER A 117 -0.58 8.44 12.55
CA SER A 117 -1.61 8.06 13.51
C SER A 117 -1.88 9.23 14.47
N GLY A 118 -3.12 9.70 14.44
CA GLY A 118 -3.54 10.99 14.96
C GLY A 118 -4.60 11.64 14.05
N ALA A 119 -4.52 11.40 12.74
CA ALA A 119 -5.55 11.79 11.78
C ALA A 119 -6.74 10.79 11.71
N ASN A 120 -6.56 9.58 12.26
CA ASN A 120 -7.66 8.65 12.53
C ASN A 120 -8.45 9.17 13.73
N GLY A 121 -9.69 9.62 13.47
CA GLY A 121 -10.63 10.25 14.40
C GLY A 121 -11.07 9.41 15.60
N GLY A 122 -10.13 8.82 16.35
CA GLY A 122 -10.30 8.54 17.75
C GLY A 122 -10.12 9.85 18.52
N ALA A 123 -11.11 10.21 19.33
CA ALA A 123 -11.05 11.35 20.23
C ALA A 123 -9.77 11.32 21.08
N GLY A 124 -8.77 12.11 20.69
CA GLY A 124 -7.48 12.18 21.36
C GLY A 124 -6.47 12.91 20.49
N GLY A 125 -6.51 14.24 20.52
CA GLY A 125 -5.59 15.10 19.77
C GLY A 125 -4.14 14.88 20.15
N ALA A 126 -3.47 13.98 19.42
CA ALA A 126 -2.02 13.92 19.42
C ALA A 126 -1.52 15.03 18.49
N SER A 127 -0.77 15.98 19.06
CA SER A 127 -0.06 16.98 18.27
C SER A 127 0.93 16.30 17.33
N ALA A 128 1.23 16.94 16.18
CA ALA A 128 2.20 16.48 15.19
C ALA A 128 3.64 16.26 15.72
N ASP A 129 3.89 16.41 17.03
CA ASP A 129 5.22 16.32 17.65
C ASP A 129 5.46 15.11 18.57
N GLU A 130 4.47 14.25 18.84
CA GLU A 130 4.60 13.19 19.87
C GLU A 130 4.79 11.74 19.35
N GLY A 131 4.94 11.56 18.03
CA GLY A 131 5.07 10.24 17.41
C GLY A 131 6.53 9.78 17.30
N PRO A 132 6.77 8.46 17.21
CA PRO A 132 8.13 7.93 17.04
C PRO A 132 8.75 8.43 15.73
N ARG A 133 9.99 8.90 15.84
CA ARG A 133 10.76 9.49 14.73
C ARG A 133 11.93 8.58 14.37
N TYR A 134 12.08 8.25 13.09
CA TYR A 134 13.09 7.30 12.62
C TYR A 134 14.10 7.98 11.67
N PRO A 135 15.28 8.39 12.17
CA PRO A 135 16.27 9.10 11.34
C PRO A 135 16.90 8.21 10.26
N THR A 136 16.92 6.89 10.46
CA THR A 136 17.42 5.90 9.49
C THR A 136 16.43 4.76 9.33
N PHE A 137 16.51 4.03 8.22
CA PHE A 137 15.63 2.90 7.99
C PHE A 137 15.94 1.75 8.96
N ALA A 138 17.21 1.55 9.31
CA ALA A 138 17.60 0.60 10.36
C ALA A 138 16.90 0.88 11.70
N ALA A 139 16.77 2.16 12.09
CA ALA A 139 16.07 2.53 13.31
C ALA A 139 14.57 2.20 13.24
N TYR A 140 13.94 2.35 12.07
CA TYR A 140 12.55 1.94 11.85
C TYR A 140 12.38 0.43 12.00
N LEU A 141 13.25 -0.37 11.38
CA LEU A 141 13.23 -1.83 11.51
C LEU A 141 13.45 -2.28 12.95
N ASP A 142 14.28 -1.58 13.72
CA ASP A 142 14.45 -1.86 15.15
C ASP A 142 13.20 -1.49 15.97
N GLY A 143 12.49 -0.43 15.57
CA GLY A 143 11.17 -0.09 16.11
C GLY A 143 10.14 -1.21 15.90
N LEU A 144 10.05 -1.74 14.67
CA LEU A 144 9.18 -2.88 14.36
C LEU A 144 9.53 -4.13 15.18
N LYS A 145 10.82 -4.44 15.30
CA LYS A 145 11.30 -5.58 16.12
C LYS A 145 10.92 -5.41 17.60
N GLN A 146 10.95 -4.19 18.13
CA GLN A 146 10.55 -3.93 19.52
C GLN A 146 9.04 -4.00 19.72
N ALA A 147 8.26 -3.51 18.75
CA ALA A 147 6.80 -3.51 18.82
C ALA A 147 6.18 -4.91 18.70
N GLN A 148 6.83 -5.85 17.99
CA GLN A 148 6.34 -7.21 17.76
C GLN A 148 4.88 -7.23 17.21
N PRO A 149 4.63 -6.66 16.02
CA PRO A 149 3.31 -6.67 15.41
C PRO A 149 2.78 -8.11 15.24
N TRP A 150 1.46 -8.28 15.31
CA TRP A 150 0.79 -9.58 15.20
C TRP A 150 0.88 -10.19 13.79
N VAL A 151 1.22 -9.38 12.79
CA VAL A 151 1.41 -9.76 11.39
C VAL A 151 2.87 -9.69 10.99
N HIS A 152 3.23 -10.40 9.92
CA HIS A 152 4.51 -10.22 9.23
C HIS A 152 4.52 -8.90 8.46
N VAL A 153 5.71 -8.34 8.26
CA VAL A 153 5.89 -7.03 7.64
C VAL A 153 6.91 -7.14 6.52
N VAL A 154 6.53 -6.65 5.34
CA VAL A 154 7.40 -6.37 4.20
C VAL A 154 7.51 -4.86 4.09
N THR A 155 8.72 -4.32 3.97
CA THR A 155 8.96 -2.88 4.10
C THR A 155 9.59 -2.29 2.84
N LEU A 156 9.06 -1.16 2.38
CA LEU A 156 9.59 -0.42 1.25
C LEU A 156 10.13 0.95 1.71
N VAL A 157 11.21 1.42 1.09
CA VAL A 157 11.67 2.81 1.27
C VAL A 157 11.02 3.72 0.23
N GLY A 158 10.41 4.81 0.70
CA GLY A 158 9.63 5.74 -0.12
C GLY A 158 10.47 6.83 -0.79
N HIS A 159 10.27 7.02 -2.09
CA HIS A 159 10.87 8.11 -2.87
C HIS A 159 10.56 9.51 -2.34
N LEU A 160 9.31 9.78 -1.98
CA LEU A 160 8.92 11.09 -1.46
C LEU A 160 9.57 11.34 -0.10
N THR A 161 9.65 10.31 0.74
CA THR A 161 10.42 10.35 1.99
C THR A 161 11.89 10.69 1.74
N CYS A 162 12.55 10.07 0.75
CA CYS A 162 13.92 10.43 0.38
C CYS A 162 14.04 11.87 -0.12
N ARG A 163 13.11 12.36 -0.94
CA ARG A 163 13.10 13.77 -1.40
C ARG A 163 12.98 14.72 -0.21
N ALA A 164 12.05 14.48 0.71
CA ALA A 164 11.87 15.30 1.92
C ALA A 164 13.04 15.24 2.90
N ALA A 165 13.84 14.18 2.85
CA ALA A 165 15.03 14.08 3.67
C ALA A 165 16.20 14.93 3.15
N VAL A 166 16.21 15.25 1.85
CA VAL A 166 17.38 15.82 1.17
C VAL A 166 17.11 17.21 0.61
N MET A 167 15.95 17.43 0.00
CA MET A 167 15.69 18.61 -0.82
C MET A 167 15.15 19.77 0.02
N ASP A 168 15.66 20.96 -0.25
CA ASP A 168 15.15 22.20 0.33
C ASP A 168 13.91 22.75 -0.39
N ASP A 169 13.50 22.17 -1.52
CA ASP A 169 12.27 22.54 -2.23
C ASP A 169 11.78 21.32 -3.01
N LEU A 170 10.63 20.79 -2.60
CA LEU A 170 10.06 19.56 -3.17
C LEU A 170 9.37 19.78 -4.51
N PHE A 171 9.12 21.03 -4.92
CA PHE A 171 8.31 21.36 -6.10
C PHE A 171 9.13 21.62 -7.37
N ARG A 172 10.37 21.12 -7.40
CA ARG A 172 11.28 21.15 -8.56
C ARG A 172 11.97 19.81 -8.77
N PRO A 173 12.59 19.55 -9.94
CA PRO A 173 13.48 18.39 -10.11
C PRO A 173 14.63 18.42 -9.09
N ALA A 174 15.07 17.23 -8.63
CA ALA A 174 16.29 17.12 -7.84
C ALA A 174 17.53 17.37 -8.72
N ASN A 175 18.56 18.00 -8.17
CA ASN A 175 19.85 18.14 -8.82
C ASN A 175 20.73 16.89 -8.60
N GLY A 176 21.89 16.82 -9.25
CA GLY A 176 22.77 15.65 -9.17
C GLY A 176 23.26 15.30 -7.75
N ASP A 177 23.53 16.31 -6.91
CA ASP A 177 23.97 16.10 -5.54
C ASP A 177 22.82 15.58 -4.67
N GLU A 178 21.62 16.12 -4.87
CA GLU A 178 20.40 15.66 -4.19
C GLU A 178 20.02 14.24 -4.59
N ILE A 179 20.12 13.89 -5.89
CA ILE A 179 19.93 12.52 -6.37
C ILE A 179 20.94 11.58 -5.70
N SER A 180 22.21 11.98 -5.62
CA SER A 180 23.26 11.18 -4.99
C SER A 180 22.99 10.96 -3.49
N ALA A 181 22.49 11.98 -2.78
CA ALA A 181 22.12 11.86 -1.38
C ALA A 181 20.88 10.96 -1.18
N MET A 182 19.87 11.08 -2.05
CA MET A 182 18.71 10.17 -2.02
C MET A 182 19.11 8.72 -2.32
N GLN A 183 20.03 8.50 -3.27
CA GLN A 183 20.60 7.16 -3.52
C GLN A 183 21.28 6.59 -2.28
N ALA A 184 21.97 7.42 -1.48
CA ALA A 184 22.58 6.97 -0.23
C ALA A 184 21.55 6.53 0.81
N HIS A 185 20.38 7.19 0.87
CA HIS A 185 19.28 6.76 1.73
C HIS A 185 18.66 5.44 1.27
N VAL A 186 18.46 5.24 -0.04
CA VAL A 186 17.98 3.96 -0.57
C VAL A 186 19.01 2.86 -0.31
N GLU A 187 20.31 3.14 -0.47
CA GLU A 187 21.39 2.20 -0.17
C GLU A 187 21.41 1.80 1.30
N GLU A 188 21.24 2.76 2.23
CA GLU A 188 21.12 2.46 3.66
C GLU A 188 19.89 1.60 3.97
N ALA A 189 18.74 1.94 3.41
CA ALA A 189 17.50 1.21 3.66
C ALA A 189 17.57 -0.24 3.17
N MET A 190 18.02 -0.45 1.93
CA MET A 190 18.17 -1.80 1.37
C MET A 190 19.23 -2.61 2.14
N SER A 191 20.34 -1.98 2.55
CA SER A 191 21.37 -2.63 3.38
C SER A 191 20.88 -2.99 4.78
N ALA A 192 19.96 -2.20 5.34
CA ALA A 192 19.34 -2.46 6.64
C ALA A 192 18.31 -3.60 6.59
N GLY A 193 17.76 -3.89 5.41
CA GLY A 193 16.80 -4.97 5.17
C GLY A 193 15.45 -4.51 4.62
N ALA A 194 15.36 -3.34 3.98
CA ALA A 194 14.19 -3.01 3.17
C ALA A 194 14.03 -4.02 2.03
N ASP A 195 12.78 -4.38 1.72
CA ASP A 195 12.42 -5.34 0.69
C ASP A 195 12.29 -4.69 -0.70
N GLY A 196 12.29 -3.36 -0.76
CA GLY A 196 12.16 -2.64 -2.02
C GLY A 196 12.03 -1.14 -1.87
N PHE A 197 11.59 -0.52 -2.97
CA PHE A 197 11.50 0.91 -3.17
C PHE A 197 10.12 1.26 -3.73
N SER A 198 9.55 2.39 -3.28
CA SER A 198 8.25 2.83 -3.80
C SER A 198 8.25 4.29 -4.27
N THR A 199 7.31 4.62 -5.15
CA THR A 199 7.08 6.00 -5.63
C THR A 199 5.61 6.42 -5.54
N GLY A 200 5.40 7.73 -5.36
CA GLY A 200 4.09 8.38 -5.37
C GLY A 200 4.08 9.56 -6.32
N LEU A 201 4.07 9.29 -7.62
CA LEU A 201 4.35 10.29 -8.65
C LEU A 201 3.16 11.21 -8.94
N ALA A 202 1.95 10.81 -8.56
CA ALA A 202 0.76 11.66 -8.63
C ALA A 202 0.71 12.73 -7.54
N TYR A 203 1.48 12.58 -6.45
CA TYR A 203 1.45 13.55 -5.36
C TYR A 203 2.29 14.79 -5.68
N PRO A 204 1.93 15.98 -5.14
CA PRO A 204 2.61 17.23 -5.47
C PRO A 204 4.15 17.21 -5.32
N PRO A 205 4.75 16.58 -4.28
CA PRO A 205 6.20 16.45 -4.18
C PRO A 205 6.85 15.51 -5.21
N GLY A 206 6.07 14.59 -5.80
CA GLY A 206 6.52 13.62 -6.80
C GLY A 206 6.32 14.06 -8.25
N LEU A 207 5.34 14.92 -8.52
CA LEU A 207 5.03 15.46 -9.85
C LEU A 207 6.25 16.02 -10.60
N PRO A 208 7.14 16.84 -10.00
CA PRO A 208 8.28 17.41 -10.72
C PRO A 208 9.48 16.45 -10.85
N ALA A 209 9.43 15.25 -10.25
CA ALA A 209 10.51 14.28 -10.34
C ALA A 209 10.58 13.69 -11.77
N PRO A 210 11.66 13.96 -12.53
CA PRO A 210 11.81 13.35 -13.85
C PRO A 210 12.04 11.85 -13.74
N THR A 211 11.65 11.10 -14.77
CA THR A 211 11.82 9.63 -14.80
C THR A 211 13.26 9.20 -14.52
N ASP A 212 14.27 9.94 -15.01
CA ASP A 212 15.69 9.64 -14.77
C ASP A 212 16.12 9.78 -13.30
N GLU A 213 15.49 10.67 -12.53
CA GLU A 213 15.68 10.73 -11.06
C GLU A 213 15.22 9.42 -10.43
N VAL A 214 14.02 8.96 -10.78
CA VAL A 214 13.44 7.73 -10.24
C VAL A 214 14.26 6.50 -10.66
N ILE A 215 14.70 6.44 -11.92
CA ILE A 215 15.59 5.38 -12.43
C ILE A 215 16.88 5.32 -11.59
N ALA A 216 17.48 6.46 -11.25
CA ALA A 216 18.72 6.49 -10.50
C ALA A 216 18.56 5.83 -9.11
N LEU A 217 17.44 6.05 -8.43
CA LEU A 217 17.13 5.43 -7.14
C LEU A 217 16.71 3.96 -7.30
N ALA A 218 15.89 3.64 -8.30
CA ALA A 218 15.48 2.27 -8.61
C ALA A 218 16.70 1.37 -8.93
N GLN A 219 17.72 1.90 -9.60
CA GLN A 219 18.97 1.17 -9.84
C GLN A 219 19.74 0.84 -8.54
N VAL A 220 19.56 1.63 -7.47
CA VAL A 220 20.12 1.29 -6.16
C VAL A 220 19.40 0.08 -5.60
N ALA A 221 18.07 0.15 -5.45
CA ALA A 221 17.28 -0.96 -4.94
C ALA A 221 17.46 -2.25 -5.77
N GLY A 222 17.60 -2.13 -7.10
CA GLY A 222 17.84 -3.27 -7.99
C GLY A 222 19.15 -4.02 -7.74
N ARG A 223 20.21 -3.33 -7.27
CA ARG A 223 21.46 -4.01 -6.89
C ARG A 223 21.31 -4.88 -5.65
N HIS A 224 20.33 -4.57 -4.81
CA HIS A 224 20.00 -5.30 -3.59
C HIS A 224 18.91 -6.35 -3.79
N GLY A 225 18.38 -6.48 -5.01
CA GLY A 225 17.35 -7.48 -5.33
C GLY A 225 15.96 -7.17 -4.78
N GLY A 226 15.65 -5.89 -4.55
CA GLY A 226 14.33 -5.47 -4.06
C GLY A 226 13.22 -5.54 -5.11
N ILE A 227 12.05 -4.99 -4.78
CA ILE A 227 10.93 -4.73 -5.71
C ILE A 227 10.71 -3.23 -5.91
N TYR A 228 10.05 -2.86 -7.01
CA TYR A 228 9.60 -1.50 -7.30
C TYR A 228 8.08 -1.40 -7.26
N CYS A 229 7.54 -0.70 -6.26
CA CYS A 229 6.10 -0.43 -6.15
C CYS A 229 5.79 1.01 -6.57
N THR A 230 4.70 1.28 -7.28
CA THR A 230 4.41 2.64 -7.72
C THR A 230 2.93 2.99 -7.71
N HIS A 231 2.62 4.07 -6.99
CA HIS A 231 1.49 4.93 -7.34
C HIS A 231 1.95 5.79 -8.51
N MET A 232 1.46 5.42 -9.68
CA MET A 232 1.90 5.99 -10.96
C MET A 232 1.58 7.47 -11.09
N ARG A 233 2.21 8.15 -12.05
CA ARG A 233 2.12 9.62 -12.17
C ARG A 233 0.72 10.13 -12.45
N ASP A 234 -0.03 9.40 -13.26
CA ASP A 234 -1.40 9.71 -13.65
C ASP A 234 -2.19 8.41 -13.80
N GLU A 235 -3.36 8.34 -13.17
CA GLU A 235 -4.27 7.18 -13.25
C GLU A 235 -5.53 7.46 -14.10
N GLY A 236 -5.61 8.67 -14.65
CA GLY A 236 -6.70 9.16 -15.50
C GLY A 236 -6.29 9.22 -16.96
N LEU A 237 -6.26 10.42 -17.54
CA LEU A 237 -5.99 10.60 -18.97
C LEU A 237 -4.56 10.17 -19.36
N GLY A 238 -3.60 10.33 -18.45
CA GLY A 238 -2.20 9.94 -18.61
C GLY A 238 -1.90 8.50 -18.18
N LEU A 239 -2.91 7.67 -17.90
CA LEU A 239 -2.74 6.30 -17.40
C LEU A 239 -1.78 5.47 -18.24
N LEU A 240 -1.91 5.53 -19.56
CA LEU A 240 -1.14 4.66 -20.41
C LEU A 240 0.34 5.09 -20.51
N ASP A 241 0.60 6.40 -20.55
CA ASP A 241 1.97 6.94 -20.53
C ASP A 241 2.64 6.66 -19.19
N SER A 242 1.87 6.68 -18.10
CA SER A 242 2.33 6.31 -16.76
C SER A 242 2.74 4.85 -16.64
N ILE A 243 2.07 3.94 -17.36
CA ILE A 243 2.47 2.53 -17.45
C ILE A 243 3.76 2.40 -18.23
N ASP A 244 3.91 3.11 -19.35
CA ASP A 244 5.14 3.10 -20.14
C ASP A 244 6.33 3.62 -19.32
N GLU A 245 6.14 4.71 -18.55
CA GLU A 245 7.13 5.23 -17.59
C GLU A 245 7.51 4.17 -16.55
N THR A 246 6.51 3.52 -15.95
CA THR A 246 6.72 2.48 -14.93
C THR A 246 7.53 1.30 -15.48
N LEU A 247 7.18 0.82 -16.68
CA LEU A 247 7.89 -0.27 -17.36
C LEU A 247 9.34 0.12 -17.67
N GLU A 248 9.58 1.37 -18.08
CA GLU A 248 10.93 1.88 -18.31
C GLU A 248 11.76 1.91 -17.03
N ILE A 249 11.19 2.42 -15.93
CA ILE A 249 11.84 2.48 -14.62
C ILE A 249 12.22 1.08 -14.15
N GLY A 250 11.27 0.13 -14.12
CA GLY A 250 11.54 -1.23 -13.65
C GLY A 250 12.59 -1.95 -14.51
N ARG A 251 12.55 -1.77 -15.84
CA ARG A 251 13.56 -2.33 -16.76
C ARG A 251 14.95 -1.76 -16.53
N LYS A 252 15.07 -0.43 -16.42
CA LYS A 252 16.37 0.24 -16.20
C LYS A 252 16.89 0.02 -14.77
N GLY A 253 15.99 -0.12 -13.80
CA GLY A 253 16.29 -0.45 -12.41
C GLY A 253 16.61 -1.93 -12.17
N LYS A 254 16.20 -2.82 -13.09
CA LYS A 254 16.30 -4.29 -12.96
C LYS A 254 15.55 -4.82 -11.73
N LEU A 255 14.37 -4.26 -11.47
CA LEU A 255 13.50 -4.61 -10.35
C LEU A 255 12.19 -5.20 -10.85
N PRO A 256 11.63 -6.25 -10.24
CA PRO A 256 10.23 -6.61 -10.42
C PRO A 256 9.32 -5.41 -10.10
N ILE A 257 8.22 -5.27 -10.84
CA ILE A 257 7.31 -4.13 -10.75
C ILE A 257 6.00 -4.56 -10.09
N VAL A 258 5.51 -3.73 -9.17
CA VAL A 258 4.13 -3.76 -8.68
C VAL A 258 3.49 -2.39 -8.93
N ILE A 259 2.55 -2.32 -9.87
CA ILE A 259 1.71 -1.13 -10.03
C ILE A 259 0.69 -1.13 -8.89
N SER A 260 0.78 -0.14 -8.02
CA SER A 260 -0.11 -0.01 -6.88
C SER A 260 -1.51 0.35 -7.32
N HIS A 261 -2.52 -0.24 -6.65
CA HIS A 261 -3.94 0.10 -6.72
C HIS A 261 -4.43 0.47 -8.14
N HIS A 262 -4.11 -0.37 -9.12
CA HIS A 262 -4.32 -0.08 -10.54
C HIS A 262 -5.79 0.23 -10.82
N LYS A 263 -6.05 1.35 -11.50
CA LYS A 263 -7.40 1.85 -11.75
C LYS A 263 -7.48 2.71 -13.01
N CYS A 264 -8.70 3.03 -13.40
CA CYS A 264 -9.02 4.04 -14.40
C CYS A 264 -9.80 5.16 -13.71
N SER A 265 -9.09 6.24 -13.37
CA SER A 265 -9.58 7.33 -12.53
C SER A 265 -10.27 8.42 -13.36
N GLY A 266 -11.53 8.71 -13.05
CA GLY A 266 -12.35 9.71 -13.71
C GLY A 266 -12.97 9.22 -15.02
N LYS A 267 -14.12 9.80 -15.38
CA LYS A 267 -14.91 9.40 -16.57
C LYS A 267 -14.14 9.37 -17.87
N VAL A 268 -13.13 10.22 -17.99
CA VAL A 268 -12.27 10.31 -19.17
C VAL A 268 -11.42 9.05 -19.37
N ALA A 269 -11.16 8.31 -18.29
CA ALA A 269 -10.35 7.09 -18.30
C ALA A 269 -11.17 5.80 -18.28
N TRP A 270 -12.48 5.86 -18.01
CA TRP A 270 -13.31 4.67 -17.93
C TRP A 270 -13.28 3.86 -19.23
N GLY A 271 -13.10 2.55 -19.10
CA GLY A 271 -12.89 1.60 -20.19
C GLY A 271 -11.43 1.45 -20.63
N MET A 272 -10.52 2.34 -20.21
CA MET A 272 -9.10 2.26 -20.56
C MET A 272 -8.41 1.04 -19.93
N SER A 273 -9.05 0.36 -18.97
CA SER A 273 -8.46 -0.85 -18.37
C SER A 273 -8.17 -1.94 -19.39
N LYS A 274 -8.90 -1.99 -20.51
CA LYS A 274 -8.59 -2.89 -21.64
C LYS A 274 -7.21 -2.60 -22.24
N GLN A 275 -6.89 -1.32 -22.40
CA GLN A 275 -5.62 -0.87 -22.99
C GLN A 275 -4.50 -0.95 -21.98
N SER A 276 -4.74 -0.56 -20.72
CA SER A 276 -3.73 -0.60 -19.67
C SER A 276 -3.30 -2.03 -19.35
N LEU A 277 -4.25 -2.97 -19.19
CA LEU A 277 -3.93 -4.38 -18.97
C LEU A 277 -3.17 -4.98 -20.16
N ALA A 278 -3.54 -4.63 -21.40
CA ALA A 278 -2.79 -5.07 -22.58
C ALA A 278 -1.34 -4.54 -22.60
N ARG A 279 -1.10 -3.30 -22.14
CA ARG A 279 0.26 -2.75 -22.00
C ARG A 279 1.05 -3.44 -20.90
N ILE A 280 0.41 -3.72 -19.76
CA ILE A 280 1.01 -4.49 -18.66
C ILE A 280 1.42 -5.89 -19.14
N ASP A 281 0.54 -6.58 -19.86
CA ASP A 281 0.83 -7.90 -20.43
C ASP A 281 1.98 -7.87 -21.45
N GLU A 282 2.06 -6.80 -22.25
CA GLU A 282 3.19 -6.63 -23.18
C GLU A 282 4.51 -6.46 -22.42
N GLY A 283 4.55 -5.58 -21.40
CA GLY A 283 5.72 -5.39 -20.55
C GLY A 283 6.13 -6.69 -19.84
N ALA A 284 5.14 -7.44 -19.35
CA ALA A 284 5.32 -8.70 -18.63
C ALA A 284 5.94 -9.84 -19.47
N LYS A 285 6.01 -9.71 -20.80
CA LYS A 285 6.72 -10.68 -21.66
C LYS A 285 8.24 -10.63 -21.47
N SER A 286 8.77 -9.49 -21.01
CA SER A 286 10.21 -9.24 -20.94
C SER A 286 10.72 -8.87 -19.55
N HIS A 287 9.80 -8.60 -18.62
CA HIS A 287 10.10 -8.12 -17.28
C HIS A 287 9.07 -8.66 -16.29
N ASP A 288 9.42 -8.78 -15.01
CA ASP A 288 8.46 -9.23 -14.00
C ASP A 288 7.56 -8.06 -13.59
N VAL A 289 6.26 -8.18 -13.88
CA VAL A 289 5.27 -7.09 -13.71
C VAL A 289 4.00 -7.68 -13.13
N HIS A 290 3.59 -7.08 -12.02
CA HIS A 290 2.38 -7.35 -11.26
C HIS A 290 1.69 -6.03 -10.89
N PHE A 291 0.49 -6.13 -10.35
CA PHE A 291 -0.24 -4.99 -9.82
C PHE A 291 -1.22 -5.46 -8.76
N ASP A 292 -1.68 -4.54 -7.92
CA ASP A 292 -2.72 -4.80 -6.95
C ASP A 292 -3.93 -3.87 -7.16
N LEU A 293 -5.04 -4.20 -6.51
CA LEU A 293 -6.19 -3.33 -6.36
C LEU A 293 -6.90 -3.57 -5.03
N TYR A 294 -7.77 -2.62 -4.66
CA TYR A 294 -8.82 -2.80 -3.66
C TYR A 294 -10.18 -2.94 -4.36
N PRO A 295 -11.09 -3.81 -3.86
CA PRO A 295 -12.34 -4.17 -4.54
C PRO A 295 -13.45 -3.11 -4.36
N TYR A 296 -13.16 -1.84 -4.67
CA TYR A 296 -14.08 -0.71 -4.55
C TYR A 296 -13.93 0.28 -5.72
N THR A 297 -15.03 0.95 -6.08
CA THR A 297 -15.06 1.99 -7.12
C THR A 297 -14.82 3.42 -6.61
N ALA A 298 -14.39 3.54 -5.36
CA ALA A 298 -13.99 4.81 -4.75
C ALA A 298 -12.59 4.71 -4.15
N SER A 299 -11.77 5.73 -4.38
CA SER A 299 -10.44 5.86 -3.78
C SER A 299 -10.51 6.71 -2.51
N SER A 300 -9.49 6.68 -1.67
CA SER A 300 -9.36 7.57 -0.51
C SER A 300 -7.96 8.15 -0.45
N THR A 301 -7.81 9.43 -0.10
CA THR A 301 -6.52 10.10 0.18
C THR A 301 -6.79 11.49 0.79
N GLY A 302 -5.78 12.37 0.82
CA GLY A 302 -5.95 13.78 1.18
C GLY A 302 -6.95 14.53 0.30
N LEU A 303 -7.66 15.48 0.89
CA LEU A 303 -8.61 16.35 0.18
C LEU A 303 -7.84 17.34 -0.71
N MET A 304 -7.92 17.14 -2.02
CA MET A 304 -7.21 17.93 -3.03
C MET A 304 -8.21 18.50 -4.03
N ILE A 305 -8.16 19.82 -4.24
CA ILE A 305 -9.12 20.53 -5.09
C ILE A 305 -9.11 20.03 -6.54
N ASP A 306 -7.94 19.71 -7.09
CA ASP A 306 -7.83 19.21 -8.46
C ASP A 306 -8.60 17.90 -8.63
N TRP A 307 -8.55 17.02 -7.61
CA TRP A 307 -9.22 15.71 -7.64
C TRP A 307 -10.72 15.80 -7.36
N VAL A 308 -11.18 16.87 -6.69
CA VAL A 308 -12.62 17.13 -6.53
C VAL A 308 -13.31 17.29 -7.89
N SER A 309 -12.62 17.90 -8.86
CA SER A 309 -13.18 18.14 -10.20
C SER A 309 -13.31 16.87 -11.05
N GLU A 310 -12.56 15.83 -10.71
CA GLU A 310 -12.53 14.55 -11.45
C GLU A 310 -13.50 13.50 -10.91
N ALA A 311 -13.97 13.68 -9.67
CA ALA A 311 -14.86 12.76 -8.99
C ALA A 311 -16.34 13.10 -9.27
N GLU A 312 -17.18 12.08 -9.38
CA GLU A 312 -18.64 12.30 -9.43
C GLU A 312 -19.19 12.76 -8.08
N ARG A 313 -18.53 12.32 -7.00
CA ARG A 313 -18.90 12.60 -5.62
C ARG A 313 -17.67 12.58 -4.74
N VAL A 314 -17.64 13.47 -3.75
CA VAL A 314 -16.58 13.53 -2.74
C VAL A 314 -17.19 13.50 -1.35
N MET A 315 -16.83 12.50 -0.55
CA MET A 315 -17.20 12.41 0.86
C MET A 315 -16.00 12.74 1.73
N ILE A 316 -16.20 13.51 2.80
CA ILE A 316 -15.12 13.81 3.75
C ILE A 316 -14.90 12.59 4.65
N ALA A 317 -13.70 12.03 4.64
CA ALA A 317 -13.32 10.92 5.52
C ALA A 317 -12.91 11.42 6.91
N GLY A 318 -12.33 12.62 6.98
CA GLY A 318 -12.00 13.29 8.23
C GLY A 318 -11.41 14.68 7.98
N SER A 319 -11.55 15.59 8.93
CA SER A 319 -10.95 16.92 8.92
C SER A 319 -10.59 17.30 10.34
N GLU A 320 -9.35 17.72 10.55
CA GLU A 320 -8.90 18.20 11.86
C GLU A 320 -9.60 19.51 12.28
N PRO A 321 -9.67 20.56 11.44
CA PRO A 321 -10.34 21.80 11.82
C PRO A 321 -11.87 21.67 11.90
N VAL A 322 -12.48 20.68 11.22
CA VAL A 322 -13.93 20.49 11.15
C VAL A 322 -14.31 19.00 11.34
N PRO A 323 -14.18 18.42 12.54
CA PRO A 323 -14.40 17.00 12.77
C PRO A 323 -15.81 16.50 12.41
N GLU A 324 -16.82 17.36 12.55
CA GLU A 324 -18.22 17.07 12.19
C GLU A 324 -18.46 16.93 10.69
N ALA A 325 -17.50 17.31 9.85
CA ALA A 325 -17.56 17.09 8.41
C ALA A 325 -17.39 15.60 8.05
N ALA A 326 -16.82 14.78 8.93
CA ALA A 326 -16.60 13.35 8.66
C ALA A 326 -17.91 12.62 8.29
N GLY A 327 -17.87 11.87 7.19
CA GLY A 327 -19.02 11.16 6.62
C GLY A 327 -19.97 12.03 5.79
N ARG A 328 -19.73 13.35 5.68
CA ARG A 328 -20.60 14.27 4.92
C ARG A 328 -20.11 14.46 3.49
N ASP A 329 -21.04 14.84 2.60
CA ASP A 329 -20.73 15.18 1.21
C ASP A 329 -20.16 16.61 1.10
N LEU A 330 -19.08 16.78 0.32
CA LEU A 330 -18.42 18.08 0.16
C LEU A 330 -19.33 19.12 -0.50
N ALA A 331 -20.14 18.73 -1.49
CA ALA A 331 -21.01 19.66 -2.19
C ALA A 331 -22.17 20.14 -1.30
N GLU A 332 -22.70 19.26 -0.44
CA GLU A 332 -23.69 19.62 0.58
C GLU A 332 -23.11 20.57 1.61
N LEU A 333 -21.89 20.31 2.10
CA LEU A 333 -21.18 21.19 3.03
C LEU A 333 -20.96 22.59 2.44
N ALA A 334 -20.48 22.67 1.20
CA ALA A 334 -20.26 23.94 0.51
C ALA A 334 -21.57 24.75 0.35
N ALA A 335 -22.66 24.07 -0.01
CA ALA A 335 -23.98 24.69 -0.13
C ALA A 335 -24.50 25.21 1.23
N GLU A 336 -24.36 24.43 2.30
CA GLU A 336 -24.74 24.83 3.66
C GLU A 336 -23.94 26.03 4.17
N TRP A 337 -22.64 26.05 3.86
CA TRP A 337 -21.74 27.14 4.24
C TRP A 337 -21.87 28.37 3.35
N GLY A 338 -22.66 28.29 2.27
CA GLY A 338 -22.82 29.36 1.30
C GLY A 338 -21.51 29.75 0.61
N CYS A 339 -20.62 28.78 0.34
CA CYS A 339 -19.32 29.01 -0.29
C CYS A 339 -19.12 28.10 -1.51
N SER A 340 -18.08 28.39 -2.29
CA SER A 340 -17.62 27.52 -3.37
C SER A 340 -17.00 26.23 -2.84
N LEU A 341 -16.85 25.22 -3.71
CA LEU A 341 -16.12 23.99 -3.38
C LEU A 341 -14.66 24.27 -3.00
N ALA A 342 -14.00 25.23 -3.67
CA ALA A 342 -12.62 25.61 -3.36
C ALA A 342 -12.52 26.19 -1.95
N GLU A 343 -13.40 27.12 -1.58
CA GLU A 343 -13.45 27.69 -0.22
C GLU A 343 -13.79 26.62 0.83
N ALA A 344 -14.65 25.64 0.50
CA ALA A 344 -14.95 24.55 1.40
C ALA A 344 -13.73 23.64 1.63
N VAL A 345 -12.98 23.31 0.57
CA VAL A 345 -11.72 22.55 0.67
C VAL A 345 -10.70 23.28 1.53
N GLU A 346 -10.52 24.59 1.33
CA GLU A 346 -9.62 25.41 2.15
C GLU A 346 -10.00 25.39 3.64
N ARG A 347 -11.30 25.48 3.96
CA ARG A 347 -11.80 25.42 5.35
C ARG A 347 -11.58 24.06 6.00
N LEU A 348 -11.65 22.99 5.22
CA LEU A 348 -11.50 21.62 5.70
C LEU A 348 -10.04 21.22 5.90
N HIS A 349 -9.09 21.90 5.25
CA HIS A 349 -7.70 21.48 5.21
C HIS A 349 -6.98 21.65 6.59
N PRO A 350 -6.20 20.65 7.06
CA PRO A 350 -5.97 19.35 6.44
C PRO A 350 -7.17 18.39 6.60
N ALA A 351 -7.51 17.70 5.52
CA ALA A 351 -8.61 16.74 5.48
C ALA A 351 -8.28 15.54 4.60
N ARG A 352 -9.02 14.45 4.84
CA ARG A 352 -9.10 13.25 4.01
C ARG A 352 -10.44 13.18 3.31
N ALA A 353 -10.47 12.57 2.13
CA ALA A 353 -11.67 12.41 1.34
C ALA A 353 -11.71 11.07 0.60
N ILE A 354 -12.94 10.61 0.35
CA ILE A 354 -13.28 9.49 -0.51
C ILE A 354 -13.78 10.06 -1.84
N TYR A 355 -13.17 9.62 -2.94
CA TYR A 355 -13.46 10.08 -4.29
C TYR A 355 -14.12 8.96 -5.09
N PHE A 356 -15.37 9.17 -5.49
CA PHE A 356 -16.10 8.23 -6.35
C PHE A 356 -15.78 8.55 -7.81
N LYS A 357 -14.76 7.85 -8.34
CA LYS A 357 -14.18 8.16 -9.65
C LYS A 357 -13.87 6.95 -10.52
N MET A 358 -14.24 5.73 -10.14
CA MET A 358 -14.00 4.51 -10.93
C MET A 358 -15.29 3.83 -11.37
N ASP A 359 -15.20 2.98 -12.40
CA ASP A 359 -16.31 2.24 -13.00
C ASP A 359 -16.27 0.75 -12.62
N ASP A 360 -17.44 0.14 -12.39
CA ASP A 360 -17.56 -1.26 -12.00
C ASP A 360 -16.99 -2.22 -13.06
N ALA A 361 -17.20 -1.93 -14.35
CA ALA A 361 -16.75 -2.82 -15.41
C ALA A 361 -15.22 -2.78 -15.60
N ASP A 362 -14.56 -1.67 -15.25
CA ASP A 362 -13.10 -1.63 -15.13
C ASP A 362 -12.62 -2.39 -13.90
N LEU A 363 -13.24 -2.19 -12.74
CA LEU A 363 -12.90 -2.89 -11.51
C LEU A 363 -12.94 -4.41 -11.70
N GLU A 364 -14.05 -4.94 -12.21
CA GLU A 364 -14.21 -6.38 -12.45
C GLU A 364 -13.15 -6.93 -13.41
N ARG A 365 -12.80 -6.15 -14.44
CA ARG A 365 -11.82 -6.54 -15.46
C ARG A 365 -10.41 -6.59 -14.90
N ILE A 366 -10.03 -5.58 -14.11
CA ILE A 366 -8.72 -5.51 -13.47
C ILE A 366 -8.62 -6.64 -12.42
N MET A 367 -9.66 -6.84 -11.60
CA MET A 367 -9.70 -7.86 -10.55
C MET A 367 -9.60 -9.29 -11.10
N ALA A 368 -10.22 -9.55 -12.25
CA ALA A 368 -10.18 -10.87 -12.89
C ALA A 368 -8.83 -11.20 -13.54
N HIS A 369 -7.90 -10.24 -13.62
CA HIS A 369 -6.63 -10.42 -14.30
C HIS A 369 -5.68 -11.31 -13.48
N PRO A 370 -5.00 -12.31 -14.08
CA PRO A 370 -4.18 -13.29 -13.35
C PRO A 370 -2.94 -12.70 -12.65
N LYS A 371 -2.55 -11.47 -13.00
CA LYS A 371 -1.45 -10.74 -12.36
C LYS A 371 -1.89 -9.81 -11.23
N CYS A 372 -3.20 -9.68 -11.03
CA CYS A 372 -3.78 -8.83 -10.00
C CYS A 372 -3.62 -9.49 -8.62
N MET A 373 -3.08 -8.75 -7.68
CA MET A 373 -3.10 -9.03 -6.25
C MET A 373 -4.21 -8.20 -5.58
N ILE A 374 -4.48 -8.49 -4.31
CA ILE A 374 -5.38 -7.67 -3.48
C ILE A 374 -4.53 -6.86 -2.50
N GLY A 375 -4.73 -5.55 -2.51
CA GLY A 375 -4.19 -4.61 -1.54
C GLY A 375 -5.32 -3.80 -0.95
N SER A 376 -5.35 -3.62 0.37
CA SER A 376 -6.49 -2.96 1.02
C SER A 376 -6.51 -1.45 0.82
N ASP A 377 -5.33 -0.83 0.69
CA ASP A 377 -5.12 0.63 0.66
C ASP A 377 -5.84 1.35 1.82
N GLY A 378 -5.73 0.78 3.03
CA GLY A 378 -6.30 1.37 4.24
C GLY A 378 -5.42 2.52 4.74
N LEU A 379 -6.04 3.66 5.09
CA LEU A 379 -5.38 4.88 5.57
C LEU A 379 -5.65 5.16 7.06
#